data_AF-A0ABD1RXZ1-F1
#
_entry.id   AF-A0ABD1RXZ1-F1
#
_cell.length_a   1.000
_cell.length_b   1.000
_cell.length_c   1.000
_cell.angle_alpha   90.00
_cell.angle_beta   90.00
_cell.angle_gamma   90.00
#
_symmetry.space_group_name_H-M   'P 1'
#
loop_
_entity.id
_entity.type
_entity.pdbx_description
1 polymer ?
#
loop_
_entity_poly.entity_id
_entity_poly.type
_entity_poly.pdbx_seq_one_letter_code
_entity_poly.pdbx_strand_id
1 'polypeptide(L)'
;MMIGNIAQLNDIRQKEGEIIKSYFKRFSNVINKIETVTDEKILDALVTRLHMYTLFWRDVQNSQPRTYSQLVDLVQLEIRSKKMIENREKAERKIGDRYRREGRRSPESRFNRFQKRHSPG
;
A
#
# COMPACT_ATOMS: atom_id res chain seq x y z
N MET A 1 28.65 -19.27 2.37
CA MET A 1 28.00 -18.18 1.62
C MET A 1 27.04 -18.85 0.64
N MET A 2 25.71 -18.74 0.82
CA MET A 2 24.77 -19.28 -0.19
C MET A 2 24.64 -18.24 -1.29
N ILE A 3 25.26 -18.51 -2.44
CA ILE A 3 25.10 -17.73 -3.66
C ILE A 3 23.66 -17.95 -4.13
N GLY A 4 22.86 -16.90 -4.20
CA GLY A 4 21.51 -16.99 -4.73
C GLY A 4 21.54 -17.42 -6.19
N ASN A 5 20.59 -18.27 -6.61
CA ASN A 5 20.44 -18.71 -7.99
C ASN A 5 19.23 -18.01 -8.63
N ILE A 6 19.31 -17.67 -9.91
CA ILE A 6 18.21 -17.11 -10.71
C ILE A 6 16.91 -17.93 -10.58
N ALA A 7 17.01 -19.25 -10.39
CA ALA A 7 15.87 -20.13 -10.15
C ALA A 7 15.02 -19.69 -8.94
N GLN A 8 15.67 -19.16 -7.89
CA GLN A 8 14.97 -18.68 -6.70
C GLN A 8 14.13 -17.43 -6.96
N LEU A 9 14.45 -16.62 -7.98
CA LEU A 9 13.60 -15.48 -8.38
C LEU A 9 12.31 -15.98 -9.03
N ASN A 10 12.39 -17.04 -9.82
CA ASN A 10 11.25 -17.62 -10.53
C ASN A 10 10.20 -18.23 -9.59
N ASP A 11 10.61 -18.64 -8.39
CA ASP A 11 9.72 -19.18 -7.35
C ASP A 11 8.97 -18.09 -6.57
N ILE A 12 9.40 -16.82 -6.68
CA ILE A 12 8.78 -15.70 -5.97
C ILE A 12 7.61 -15.19 -6.80
N ARG A 13 6.45 -15.82 -6.62
CA ARG A 13 5.18 -15.33 -7.16
C ARG A 13 4.49 -14.36 -6.22
N GLN A 14 3.85 -13.32 -6.78
CA GLN A 14 2.92 -12.49 -6.03
C GLN A 14 1.70 -13.33 -5.64
N LYS A 15 1.43 -13.45 -4.34
CA LYS A 15 0.29 -14.23 -3.84
C LYS A 15 -1.01 -13.45 -4.05
N GLU A 16 -2.13 -14.17 -4.12
CA GLU A 16 -3.45 -13.52 -4.16
C GLU A 16 -3.67 -12.67 -2.90
N GLY A 17 -4.17 -11.44 -3.08
CA GLY A 17 -4.34 -10.47 -2.01
C GLY A 17 -3.04 -9.85 -1.47
N GLU A 18 -1.85 -10.28 -1.93
CA GLU A 18 -0.59 -9.70 -1.48
C GLU A 18 -0.38 -8.30 -2.07
N ILE A 19 -0.17 -7.32 -1.18
CA ILE A 19 0.16 -5.96 -1.60
C ILE A 19 1.54 -5.91 -2.27
N ILE A 20 1.67 -5.07 -3.30
CA ILE A 20 2.88 -4.97 -4.11
C ILE A 20 4.15 -4.71 -3.29
N LYS A 21 4.03 -3.91 -2.22
CA LYS A 21 5.13 -3.59 -1.31
C LYS A 21 5.71 -4.84 -0.64
N SER A 22 4.85 -5.77 -0.22
CA SER A 22 5.26 -7.02 0.41
C SER A 22 5.95 -7.92 -0.60
N TYR A 23 5.32 -8.11 -1.76
CA TYR A 23 5.87 -8.89 -2.86
C TYR A 23 7.26 -8.40 -3.27
N PHE A 24 7.38 -7.10 -3.56
CA PHE A 24 8.62 -6.50 -4.01
C PHE A 24 9.73 -6.63 -2.97
N LYS A 25 9.41 -6.47 -1.67
CA LYS A 25 10.38 -6.69 -0.59
C LYS A 25 10.92 -8.13 -0.58
N ARG A 26 10.07 -9.15 -0.78
CA ARG A 26 10.51 -10.55 -0.88
C ARG A 26 11.42 -10.75 -2.09
N PHE A 27 11.06 -10.17 -3.22
CA PHE A 27 11.83 -10.26 -4.46
C PHE A 27 13.20 -9.60 -4.34
N SER A 28 13.28 -8.34 -3.88
CA SER A 28 14.55 -7.60 -3.68
C SER A 28 15.49 -8.30 -2.70
N ASN A 29 14.96 -8.94 -1.65
CA ASN A 29 15.77 -9.70 -0.69
C ASN A 29 16.50 -10.89 -1.34
N VAL A 30 15.96 -11.44 -2.43
CA VAL A 30 16.60 -12.53 -3.18
C VAL A 30 17.58 -11.96 -4.21
N ILE A 31 17.23 -10.88 -4.92
CA ILE A 31 18.16 -10.18 -5.82
C ILE A 31 19.46 -9.82 -5.08
N ASN A 32 19.36 -9.24 -3.88
CA ASN A 32 20.51 -8.81 -3.09
C ASN A 32 21.44 -9.97 -2.65
N LYS A 33 21.02 -11.23 -2.82
CA LYS A 33 21.81 -12.43 -2.52
C LYS A 33 22.42 -13.07 -3.77
N ILE A 34 22.08 -12.57 -4.96
CA ILE A 34 22.58 -13.05 -6.24
C ILE A 34 23.72 -12.13 -6.66
N GLU A 35 24.92 -12.70 -6.80
CA GLU A 35 26.15 -11.93 -7.02
C GLU A 35 26.22 -11.30 -8.41
N THR A 36 25.68 -12.00 -9.43
CA THR A 36 25.63 -11.52 -10.81
C THR A 36 24.29 -11.87 -11.45
N VAL A 37 23.44 -10.87 -11.64
CA VAL A 37 22.19 -11.01 -12.40
C VAL A 37 21.98 -9.76 -13.25
N THR A 38 21.55 -9.95 -14.50
CA THR A 38 21.27 -8.85 -15.41
C THR A 38 19.89 -8.27 -15.14
N ASP A 39 19.73 -6.97 -15.40
CA ASP A 39 18.45 -6.28 -15.30
C ASP A 39 17.36 -6.97 -16.12
N GLU A 40 17.67 -7.44 -17.33
CA GLU A 40 16.73 -8.18 -18.17
C GLU A 40 16.18 -9.43 -17.49
N LYS A 41 17.04 -10.23 -16.84
CA LYS A 41 16.60 -11.44 -16.13
C LYS A 41 15.79 -11.10 -14.88
N ILE A 42 16.14 -10.02 -14.19
CA ILE A 42 15.35 -9.52 -13.05
C ILE A 42 13.96 -9.12 -13.52
N LEU A 43 13.88 -8.35 -14.62
CA LEU A 43 12.63 -7.86 -15.17
C LEU A 43 11.75 -9.01 -15.64
N ASP A 44 12.29 -9.94 -16.42
CA ASP A 44 11.54 -11.10 -16.92
C ASP A 44 10.95 -11.93 -15.76
N ALA A 45 11.79 -12.26 -14.76
CA ALA A 45 11.36 -13.02 -13.60
C ALA A 45 10.28 -12.28 -12.80
N LEU A 46 10.42 -10.96 -12.62
CA LEU A 46 9.47 -10.18 -11.84
C LEU A 46 8.14 -10.00 -12.57
N VAL A 47 8.20 -9.57 -13.83
CA VAL A 47 7.04 -9.28 -14.70
C VAL A 47 6.19 -10.54 -14.87
N THR A 48 6.83 -11.68 -15.16
CA THR A 48 6.14 -12.97 -15.33
C THR A 48 5.47 -13.48 -14.04
N ARG A 49 5.86 -12.96 -12.88
CA ARG A 49 5.38 -13.40 -11.56
C ARG A 49 4.52 -12.39 -10.83
N LEU A 50 4.28 -11.22 -11.44
CA LEU A 50 3.28 -10.26 -10.99
C LEU A 50 1.87 -10.81 -11.17
N HIS A 51 0.97 -10.35 -10.29
CA HIS A 51 -0.43 -10.67 -10.41
C HIS A 51 -1.07 -9.85 -11.53
N MET A 52 -1.40 -10.51 -12.65
CA MET A 52 -1.87 -9.86 -13.88
C MET A 52 -3.18 -9.06 -13.71
N TYR A 53 -4.01 -9.39 -12.72
CA TYR A 53 -5.29 -8.72 -12.49
C TYR A 53 -5.17 -7.51 -11.55
N THR A 54 -4.06 -6.78 -11.61
CA THR A 54 -3.83 -5.58 -10.78
C THR A 54 -3.67 -4.33 -11.64
N LEU A 55 -4.07 -3.17 -11.12
CA LEU A 55 -3.82 -1.88 -11.78
C LEU A 55 -2.32 -1.65 -11.98
N PHE A 56 -1.51 -2.07 -11.00
CA PHE A 56 -0.06 -2.02 -11.09
C PHE A 56 0.48 -2.82 -12.29
N TRP A 57 -0.05 -4.02 -12.57
CA TRP A 57 0.33 -4.78 -13.76
C TRP A 57 0.10 -3.99 -15.05
N ARG A 58 -1.07 -3.35 -15.16
CA ARG A 58 -1.39 -2.49 -16.31
C ARG A 58 -0.41 -1.32 -16.43
N ASP A 59 -0.04 -0.69 -15.32
CA ASP A 59 0.91 0.42 -15.33
C ASP A 59 2.31 -0.04 -15.78
N VAL A 60 2.76 -1.22 -15.35
CA VAL A 60 3.99 -1.85 -15.85
C VAL A 60 3.93 -2.11 -17.36
N GLN A 61 2.81 -2.63 -17.86
CA GLN A 61 2.61 -2.86 -19.30
C GLN A 61 2.64 -1.55 -20.11
N ASN A 62 2.06 -0.48 -19.58
CA ASN A 62 2.03 0.82 -20.25
C ASN A 62 3.40 1.50 -20.26
N SER A 63 4.15 1.42 -19.16
CA SER A 63 5.45 2.08 -19.04
C SER A 63 6.60 1.30 -19.67
N GLN A 64 6.46 -0.02 -19.89
CA GLN A 64 7.47 -0.91 -20.48
C GLN A 64 8.89 -0.67 -19.93
N PRO A 65 9.09 -0.87 -18.61
CA PRO A 65 10.39 -0.62 -17.98
C PRO A 65 11.48 -1.51 -18.60
N ARG A 66 12.61 -0.91 -18.94
CA ARG A 66 13.79 -1.58 -19.53
C ARG A 66 14.89 -1.86 -18.52
N THR A 67 14.81 -1.24 -17.33
CA THR A 67 15.77 -1.45 -16.24
C THR A 67 15.06 -1.76 -14.93
N TYR A 68 15.75 -2.43 -14.02
CA TYR A 68 15.19 -2.71 -12.69
C TYR A 68 14.88 -1.42 -11.93
N SER A 69 15.71 -0.38 -12.09
CA SER A 69 15.48 0.93 -11.48
C SER A 69 14.16 1.56 -11.93
N GLN A 70 13.83 1.53 -13.22
CA GLN A 70 12.56 2.09 -13.71
C GLN A 70 11.35 1.37 -13.10
N LEU A 71 11.46 0.05 -12.93
CA LEU A 71 10.43 -0.73 -12.27
C LEU A 71 10.32 -0.38 -10.76
N VAL A 72 11.45 -0.18 -10.07
CA VAL A 72 11.46 0.32 -8.68
C VAL A 72 10.70 1.64 -8.57
N ASP A 73 10.88 2.56 -9.52
CA ASP A 73 10.19 3.85 -9.51
C ASP A 73 8.66 3.69 -9.63
N LEU A 74 8.19 2.78 -10.49
CA LEU A 74 6.77 2.45 -10.61
C LEU A 74 6.22 1.86 -9.29
N VAL A 75 6.98 0.97 -8.64
CA VAL A 75 6.59 0.40 -7.34
C VAL A 75 6.50 1.50 -6.29
N GLN A 76 7.44 2.44 -6.26
CA GLN A 76 7.39 3.56 -5.33
C GLN A 76 6.19 4.47 -5.59
N LEU A 77 5.87 4.74 -6.85
CA LEU A 77 4.71 5.53 -7.24
C LEU A 77 3.41 4.87 -6.74
N GLU A 78 3.25 3.57 -6.97
CA GLU A 78 2.11 2.79 -6.51
C GLU A 78 1.98 2.79 -4.98
N ILE A 79 3.10 2.63 -4.25
CA ILE A 79 3.12 2.70 -2.78
C ILE A 79 2.68 4.09 -2.29
N ARG A 80 3.18 5.17 -2.93
CA ARG A 80 2.82 6.54 -2.56
C ARG A 80 1.35 6.81 -2.84
N SER A 81 0.84 6.39 -4.00
CA SER A 81 -0.56 6.52 -4.40
C SER A 81 -1.49 5.83 -3.39
N LYS A 82 -1.23 4.55 -3.06
CA LYS A 82 -2.01 3.83 -2.04
C LYS A 82 -1.99 4.50 -0.67
N LYS A 83 -0.82 5.00 -0.24
CA LYS A 83 -0.70 5.73 1.03
C LYS A 83 -1.50 7.03 1.02
N MET A 84 -1.56 7.75 -0.11
CA MET A 84 -2.38 8.95 -0.24
C MET A 84 -3.86 8.64 -0.15
N ILE A 85 -4.33 7.58 -0.82
CA ILE A 85 -5.73 7.12 -0.75
C ILE A 85 -6.09 6.75 0.69
N GLU A 86 -5.27 5.92 1.36
CA GLU A 86 -5.51 5.55 2.76
C GLU A 86 -5.57 6.77 3.69
N ASN A 87 -4.67 7.75 3.50
CA ASN A 87 -4.66 8.95 4.32
C ASN A 87 -5.91 9.79 4.10
N ARG A 88 -6.38 9.90 2.85
CA ARG A 88 -7.62 10.59 2.50
C ARG A 88 -8.82 9.91 3.14
N GLU A 89 -8.95 8.59 3.01
CA GLU A 89 -10.04 7.83 3.65
C GLU A 89 -10.03 8.00 5.17
N LYS A 90 -8.85 7.96 5.80
CA LYS A 90 -8.71 8.21 7.25
C LYS A 90 -9.13 9.62 7.63
N ALA A 91 -8.81 10.63 6.81
CA ALA A 91 -9.21 12.01 7.05
C ALA A 91 -10.74 12.18 6.93
N GLU A 92 -11.35 11.61 5.89
CA GLU A 92 -12.80 11.62 5.67
C GLU A 92 -13.56 10.92 6.81
N ARG A 93 -13.08 9.75 7.27
CA ARG A 93 -13.64 9.08 8.46
C ARG A 93 -13.56 9.95 9.72
N LYS A 94 -12.42 10.61 9.96
CA LYS A 94 -12.25 11.53 11.10
C LYS A 94 -13.19 12.73 11.02
N ILE A 95 -13.47 13.23 9.83
CA ILE A 95 -14.44 14.31 9.61
C ILE A 95 -15.86 13.79 9.92
N GLY A 96 -16.26 12.65 9.35
CA GLY A 96 -17.56 12.03 9.65
C GLY A 96 -17.77 11.73 11.13
N ASP A 97 -16.74 11.25 11.83
CA ASP A 97 -16.79 11.00 13.28
C ASP A 97 -16.86 12.28 14.12
N ARG A 98 -16.30 13.40 13.63
CA ARG A 98 -16.46 14.71 14.26
C ARG A 98 -17.87 15.22 14.10
N TYR A 99 -18.43 15.21 12.88
CA TYR A 99 -19.81 15.60 12.63
C TYR A 99 -20.81 14.76 13.44
N ARG A 100 -20.57 13.43 13.54
CA ARG A 100 -21.41 12.54 14.35
C ARG A 100 -21.30 12.82 15.86
N ARG A 101 -20.12 13.26 16.37
CA ARG A 101 -19.93 13.67 17.77
C ARG A 101 -20.51 15.05 18.07
N GLU A 102 -20.46 15.96 17.11
CA GLU A 102 -20.98 17.32 17.25
C GLU A 102 -22.51 17.35 17.16
N GLY A 103 -23.12 16.53 16.30
CA GLY A 103 -24.57 16.29 16.29
C GLY A 103 -25.12 15.64 17.56
N ARG A 104 -24.29 14.88 18.29
CA ARG A 104 -24.63 14.37 19.65
C ARG A 104 -24.47 15.43 20.75
N ARG A 105 -23.82 16.56 20.45
CA ARG A 105 -23.76 17.76 21.30
C ARG A 105 -24.76 18.79 20.79
N SER A 106 -26.00 18.37 20.50
CA SER A 106 -27.11 19.30 20.30
C SER A 106 -27.17 20.30 21.47
N PRO A 107 -27.51 21.59 21.25
CA PRO A 107 -27.68 22.59 22.31
C PRO A 107 -28.54 22.10 23.49
N GLU A 108 -29.46 21.17 23.20
CA GLU A 108 -30.34 20.48 24.13
C GLU A 108 -29.59 19.68 25.22
N SER A 109 -28.42 19.12 24.88
CA SER A 109 -27.53 18.42 25.84
C SER A 109 -26.77 19.37 26.77
N ARG A 110 -26.62 20.66 26.39
CA ARG A 110 -26.09 21.70 27.27
C ARG A 110 -27.20 22.27 28.16
N PHE A 111 -28.41 22.45 27.63
CA PHE A 111 -29.56 22.95 28.38
C PHE A 111 -29.97 21.99 29.52
N ASN A 112 -30.07 20.69 29.24
CA ASN A 112 -30.36 19.66 30.25
C ASN A 112 -29.30 19.56 31.37
N ARG A 113 -28.05 19.91 31.08
CA ARG A 113 -26.95 19.88 32.06
C ARG A 113 -26.92 21.13 32.93
N PHE A 114 -27.41 22.26 32.42
CA PHE A 114 -27.59 23.50 33.17
C PHE A 114 -28.79 23.41 34.12
N GLN A 115 -29.91 22.83 33.67
CA GLN A 115 -31.09 22.67 34.53
C GLN A 115 -30.85 21.70 35.70
N LYS A 116 -30.14 20.58 35.49
CA LYS A 116 -29.77 19.66 36.59
C LYS A 116 -28.86 20.25 37.67
N ARG A 117 -28.20 21.39 37.41
CA ARG A 117 -27.32 22.07 38.38
C ARG A 117 -28.04 23.14 39.21
N HIS A 118 -29.26 23.51 38.84
CA HIS A 118 -30.00 24.62 39.46
C HIS A 118 -31.38 24.23 40.01
N SER A 119 -31.67 22.93 40.19
CA SER A 119 -32.80 22.51 41.03
C SER A 119 -32.36 22.44 42.48
N PRO A 120 -32.82 23.33 43.38
CA PRO A 120 -32.70 23.12 44.81
C PRO A 120 -33.64 21.96 45.20
N GLY A 121 -33.12 21.01 45.97
CA GLY A 121 -33.94 20.06 46.73
C GLY A 121 -34.54 20.71 47.96
#